data_AF-A0ABD2Z346-F1
#
_entry.id   AF-A0ABD2Z346-F1
#
_cell.length_a   1.000
_cell.length_b   1.000
_cell.length_c   1.000
_cell.angle_alpha   90.00
_cell.angle_beta   90.00
_cell.angle_gamma   90.00
#
_symmetry.space_group_name_H-M   'P 1'
#
loop_
_entity.id
_entity.type
_entity.pdbx_description
1 polymer ?
#
loop_
_entity_poly.entity_id
_entity_poly.type
_entity_poly.pdbx_seq_one_letter_code
_entity_poly.pdbx_strand_id
1 'polypeptide(L)'
;MQVNVMDTLSRLSHDSHAEVAMAAIISLGLIGAGTNNARIAGMLRNLSIYYYKEASLLFCVRIAQGLVHLGKGLLTLSPYHSERFLLSLTALAGLVILLHACLDMKAIILGKYHYVLYFLVLAMQPRMLMTVDENLKPLPVPVRVGQAVDVVGQAGRPKTITGFQTHTTLVLLSDGDRAELATEK
;
A
#
# COMPACT_ATOMS: atom_id res chain seq x y z
N MET A 1 2.74 6.39 -7.64
CA MET A 1 3.12 7.18 -6.45
C MET A 1 3.65 8.56 -6.86
N GLN A 2 3.05 9.64 -6.35
CA GLN A 2 3.50 11.01 -6.67
C GLN A 2 4.74 11.37 -5.85
N VAL A 3 5.89 11.48 -6.52
CA VAL A 3 7.19 11.75 -5.88
C VAL A 3 7.20 13.06 -5.08
N ASN A 4 6.45 14.07 -5.56
CA ASN A 4 6.33 15.37 -4.90
C ASN A 4 5.79 15.27 -3.46
N VAL A 5 4.84 14.36 -3.20
CA VAL A 5 4.21 14.20 -1.87
C VAL A 5 5.19 13.57 -0.88
N MET A 6 6.04 12.65 -1.35
CA MET A 6 7.04 12.04 -0.49
C MET A 6 8.14 13.03 -0.10
N ASP A 7 8.57 13.89 -1.03
CA ASP A 7 9.58 14.90 -0.74
C ASP A 7 9.07 16.00 0.21
N THR A 8 7.79 16.37 0.14
CA THR A 8 7.19 17.30 1.12
C THR A 8 7.08 16.65 2.50
N LEU A 9 6.59 15.40 2.59
CA LEU A 9 6.50 14.68 3.87
C LEU A 9 7.87 14.42 4.50
N SER A 10 8.90 14.16 3.70
CA SER A 10 10.27 14.01 4.20
C SER A 10 10.83 15.29 4.82
N ARG A 11 10.37 16.47 4.40
CA ARG A 11 10.74 17.74 5.04
C ARG A 11 9.97 17.91 6.36
N LEU A 12 8.67 17.63 6.34
CA LEU A 12 7.81 17.72 7.53
C LEU A 12 8.16 16.69 8.61
N SER A 13 8.78 15.56 8.26
CA SER A 13 9.22 14.56 9.24
C SER A 13 10.41 15.01 10.10
N HIS A 14 11.06 16.12 9.76
CA HIS A 14 12.16 16.74 10.54
C HIS A 14 11.71 18.05 11.22
N ASP A 15 10.41 18.30 11.29
CA ASP A 15 9.87 19.49 11.94
C ASP A 15 10.17 19.49 13.45
N SER A 16 10.30 20.69 14.04
CA SER A 16 10.53 20.85 15.47
C SER A 16 9.32 20.47 16.31
N HIS A 17 8.11 20.55 15.74
CA HIS A 17 6.89 20.10 16.39
C HIS A 17 6.72 18.58 16.28
N ALA A 18 6.89 17.88 17.39
CA ALA A 18 6.82 16.42 17.46
C ALA A 18 5.51 15.84 16.90
N GLU A 19 4.37 16.54 17.06
CA GLU A 19 3.07 16.09 16.52
C GLU A 19 3.03 16.12 14.99
N VAL A 20 3.59 17.17 14.38
CA VAL A 20 3.70 17.30 12.93
C VAL A 20 4.66 16.24 12.38
N ALA A 21 5.79 16.03 13.05
CA ALA A 21 6.75 14.99 12.68
C ALA A 21 6.13 13.58 12.75
N MET A 22 5.40 13.25 13.82
CA MET A 22 4.70 11.96 13.94
C MET A 22 3.65 11.75 12.84
N ALA A 23 2.85 12.78 12.55
CA ALA A 23 1.85 12.73 11.48
C ALA A 23 2.48 12.54 10.10
N ALA A 24 3.60 13.22 9.82
CA ALA A 24 4.34 13.08 8.58
C ALA A 24 4.93 11.67 8.42
N ILE A 25 5.47 11.10 9.50
CA ILE A 25 6.06 9.74 9.50
C ILE A 25 5.00 8.67 9.21
N ILE A 26 3.84 8.72 9.87
CA ILE A 26 2.76 7.76 9.61
C ILE A 26 2.22 7.94 8.19
N SER A 27 2.09 9.18 7.71
CA SER A 27 1.68 9.47 6.34
C SER A 27 2.65 8.87 5.31
N LEU A 28 3.96 8.97 5.56
CA LEU A 28 4.99 8.31 4.75
C LEU A 28 4.79 6.78 4.69
N GLY A 29 4.47 6.16 5.83
CA GLY A 29 4.14 4.73 5.91
C GLY A 29 2.88 4.36 5.13
N LEU A 30 1.83 5.18 5.22
CA LEU A 30 0.55 4.95 4.53
C LEU A 30 0.66 5.05 3.01
N ILE A 31 1.36 6.06 2.48
CA ILE A 31 1.55 6.19 1.02
C ILE A 31 2.40 5.04 0.49
N GLY A 32 3.37 4.57 1.28
CA GLY A 32 4.22 3.43 0.94
C GLY A 32 3.61 2.06 1.22
N ALA A 33 2.39 1.98 1.76
CA ALA A 33 1.86 0.76 2.34
C ALA A 33 1.81 -0.40 1.33
N GLY A 34 2.49 -1.51 1.66
CA GLY A 34 2.51 -2.69 0.80
C GLY A 34 3.30 -2.56 -0.50
N THR A 35 3.89 -1.40 -0.79
CA THR A 35 4.61 -1.18 -2.05
C THR A 35 6.06 -1.67 -2.01
N ASN A 36 6.60 -1.91 -0.81
CA ASN A 36 8.01 -2.26 -0.59
C ASN A 36 8.99 -1.26 -1.27
N ASN A 37 8.63 0.03 -1.32
CA ASN A 37 9.44 1.05 -1.99
C ASN A 37 10.75 1.31 -1.23
N ALA A 38 11.88 1.02 -1.87
CA ALA A 38 13.21 1.18 -1.30
C ALA A 38 13.53 2.61 -0.86
N ARG A 39 13.01 3.64 -1.55
CA ARG A 39 13.27 5.05 -1.21
C ARG A 39 12.61 5.42 0.12
N ILE A 40 11.34 5.06 0.32
CA ILE A 40 10.63 5.31 1.58
C ILE A 40 11.23 4.47 2.71
N ALA A 41 11.54 3.19 2.46
CA ALA A 41 12.18 2.34 3.44
C ALA A 41 13.54 2.91 3.91
N GLY A 42 14.34 3.44 2.98
CA GLY A 42 15.58 4.14 3.29
C GLY A 42 15.38 5.39 4.14
N MET A 43 14.40 6.24 3.77
CA MET A 43 14.05 7.44 4.54
C MET A 43 13.62 7.10 5.98
N LEU A 44 12.73 6.12 6.15
CA LEU A 44 12.28 5.66 7.46
C LEU A 44 13.41 5.05 8.29
N ARG A 45 14.37 4.37 7.66
CA ARG A 45 15.56 3.85 8.35
C ARG A 45 16.45 4.98 8.87
N ASN A 46 16.62 6.05 8.10
CA ASN A 46 17.36 7.23 8.55
C ASN A 46 16.64 7.94 9.72
N LEU A 47 15.32 8.09 9.63
CA LEU A 47 14.49 8.67 10.69
C LEU A 47 14.54 7.84 11.98
N SER A 48 14.62 6.50 11.88
CA SER A 48 14.80 5.62 13.03
C SER A 48 16.12 5.86 13.76
N ILE A 49 17.19 6.21 13.04
CA ILE A 49 18.50 6.52 13.64
C ILE A 49 18.46 7.91 14.27
N TYR A 50 17.83 8.88 13.58
CA TYR A 50 17.69 10.25 14.06
C TYR A 50 16.89 10.34 15.37
N TYR A 51 15.72 9.70 15.43
CA TYR A 51 14.83 9.70 16.60
C TYR A 51 15.10 8.55 17.59
N TYR A 52 16.28 7.93 17.57
CA TYR A 52 16.64 6.83 18.47
C TYR A 52 16.39 7.14 19.97
N LYS A 53 16.61 8.40 20.39
CA LYS A 53 16.43 8.83 21.78
C LYS A 53 14.97 9.06 22.18
N GLU A 54 14.09 9.33 21.22
CA GLU A 54 12.69 9.65 21.48
C GLU A 54 11.79 8.44 21.21
N ALA A 55 11.42 7.73 22.28
CA ALA A 55 10.66 6.48 22.20
C ALA A 55 9.34 6.62 21.42
N SER A 56 8.63 7.74 21.59
CA SER A 56 7.33 7.99 20.94
C SER A 56 7.46 8.10 19.43
N LEU A 57 8.39 8.92 18.93
CA LEU A 57 8.65 9.05 17.50
C LEU A 57 9.20 7.76 16.91
N LEU A 58 10.09 7.08 17.63
CA LEU A 58 10.64 5.79 17.22
C LEU A 58 9.53 4.73 17.04
N PHE A 59 8.52 4.74 17.91
CA PHE A 59 7.36 3.85 17.78
C PHE A 59 6.56 4.14 16.50
N CYS A 60 6.29 5.42 16.20
CA CYS A 60 5.64 5.83 14.95
C CYS A 60 6.45 5.44 13.70
N VAL A 61 7.77 5.60 13.73
CA VAL A 61 8.66 5.16 12.63
C VAL A 61 8.55 3.65 12.41
N ARG A 62 8.51 2.85 13.47
CA ARG A 62 8.36 1.38 13.36
C ARG A 62 7.01 0.97 12.77
N ILE A 63 5.93 1.65 13.14
CA ILE A 63 4.62 1.43 12.52
C ILE A 63 4.71 1.73 11.02
N ALA A 64 5.26 2.88 10.65
CA ALA A 64 5.43 3.25 9.24
C ALA A 64 6.27 2.24 8.45
N GLN A 65 7.36 1.73 9.03
CA GLN A 65 8.17 0.67 8.42
C GLN A 65 7.37 -0.62 8.22
N GLY A 66 6.56 -1.01 9.22
CA GLY A 66 5.66 -2.16 9.12
C GLY A 66 4.63 -2.01 8.00
N LEU A 67 4.07 -0.81 7.83
CA LEU A 67 3.14 -0.50 6.74
C LEU A 67 3.80 -0.64 5.36
N VAL A 68 5.01 -0.11 5.18
CA VAL A 68 5.72 -0.18 3.88
C VAL A 68 5.96 -1.64 3.44
N HIS A 69 6.28 -2.51 4.40
CA HIS A 69 6.53 -3.93 4.16
C HIS A 69 5.33 -4.83 4.47
N LEU A 70 4.10 -4.27 4.44
CA LEU A 70 2.88 -4.99 4.78
C LEU A 70 2.75 -6.28 3.97
N GLY A 71 2.59 -7.42 4.67
CA GLY A 71 2.52 -8.74 4.03
C GLY A 71 3.75 -9.06 3.18
N LYS A 72 4.95 -8.55 3.52
CA LYS A 72 6.18 -8.60 2.70
C LYS A 72 6.06 -7.92 1.33
N GLY A 73 5.12 -6.97 1.19
CA GLY A 73 4.78 -6.33 -0.08
C GLY A 73 3.68 -7.06 -0.87
N LEU A 74 3.09 -8.12 -0.31
CA LEU A 74 2.00 -8.87 -0.95
C LEU A 74 0.61 -8.29 -0.65
N LEU A 75 0.49 -7.46 0.38
CA LEU A 75 -0.76 -6.83 0.83
C LEU A 75 -0.67 -5.33 0.66
N THR A 76 -1.71 -4.70 0.14
CA THR A 76 -1.84 -3.24 0.05
C THR A 76 -3.03 -2.72 0.85
N LEU A 77 -3.09 -1.41 1.02
CA LEU A 77 -4.25 -0.72 1.59
C LEU A 77 -5.04 -0.05 0.48
N SER A 78 -6.29 -0.47 0.28
CA SER A 78 -7.19 0.15 -0.68
C SER A 78 -8.63 0.01 -0.21
N PRO A 79 -9.41 1.10 -0.14
CA PRO A 79 -10.85 1.02 0.11
C PRO A 79 -11.64 0.55 -1.12
N TYR A 80 -11.00 0.59 -2.29
CA TYR A 80 -11.59 0.19 -3.55
C TYR A 80 -11.35 -1.29 -3.82
N HIS A 81 -12.39 -1.95 -4.33
CA HIS A 81 -12.39 -3.33 -4.77
C HIS A 81 -12.78 -3.42 -6.25
N SER A 82 -12.38 -4.51 -6.92
CA SER A 82 -12.71 -4.79 -8.33
C SER A 82 -12.34 -3.64 -9.28
N GLU A 83 -11.05 -3.41 -9.53
CA GLU A 83 -10.59 -2.43 -10.54
C GLU A 83 -11.16 -1.02 -10.29
N ARG A 84 -11.25 -0.60 -9.02
CA ARG A 84 -11.79 0.69 -8.58
C ARG A 84 -13.30 0.90 -8.82
N PHE A 85 -14.02 -0.16 -9.18
CA PHE A 85 -15.46 -0.06 -9.45
C PHE A 85 -16.31 -0.01 -8.17
N LEU A 86 -15.96 -0.81 -7.15
CA LEU A 86 -16.73 -0.90 -5.91
C LEU A 86 -15.97 -0.27 -4.75
N LEU A 87 -16.57 0.74 -4.11
CA LEU A 87 -16.07 1.27 -2.86
C LEU A 87 -16.59 0.42 -1.69
N SER A 88 -15.70 -0.19 -0.93
CA SER A 88 -16.09 -0.84 0.32
C SER A 88 -16.17 0.20 1.43
N LEU A 89 -17.39 0.46 1.93
CA LEU A 89 -17.61 1.40 3.03
C LEU A 89 -16.89 0.97 4.32
N THR A 90 -16.73 -0.34 4.56
CA THR A 90 -16.06 -0.85 5.76
C THR A 90 -14.55 -0.63 5.70
N ALA A 91 -13.93 -0.85 4.54
CA ALA A 91 -12.52 -0.57 4.32
C ALA A 91 -12.23 0.94 4.44
N LEU A 92 -13.11 1.78 3.86
CA LEU A 92 -13.01 3.23 4.00
C LEU A 92 -13.14 3.67 5.46
N ALA A 93 -14.12 3.14 6.20
CA ALA A 93 -14.30 3.45 7.62
C ALA A 93 -13.04 3.09 8.43
N GLY A 94 -12.41 1.94 8.16
CA GLY A 94 -11.16 1.54 8.81
C GLY A 94 -10.01 2.54 8.59
N LEU A 95 -9.87 3.05 7.36
CA LEU A 95 -8.87 4.09 7.05
C LEU A 95 -9.21 5.43 7.71
N VAL A 96 -10.47 5.84 7.71
CA VAL A 96 -10.91 7.10 8.35
C VAL A 96 -10.70 7.06 9.87
N ILE A 97 -10.97 5.94 10.52
CA ILE A 97 -10.71 5.74 11.96
C ILE A 97 -9.21 5.95 12.25
N LEU A 98 -8.32 5.40 11.43
CA LEU A 98 -6.88 5.62 11.59
C LEU A 98 -6.51 7.09 11.40
N LEU A 99 -7.01 7.73 10.34
CA LEU A 99 -6.72 9.14 10.06
C LEU A 99 -7.21 10.04 11.20
N HIS A 100 -8.37 9.73 11.78
CA HIS A 100 -8.87 10.44 12.95
C HIS A 100 -8.00 10.21 14.18
N ALA A 101 -7.53 8.97 14.41
CA ALA A 101 -6.59 8.65 15.48
C ALA A 101 -5.23 9.35 15.30
N CYS A 102 -4.85 9.69 14.07
CA CYS A 102 -3.63 10.44 13.77
C CYS A 102 -3.69 11.92 14.20
N LEU A 103 -4.88 12.47 14.50
CA LEU A 103 -5.00 13.83 15.02
C LEU A 103 -4.56 13.93 16.49
N ASP A 104 -4.75 12.87 17.28
CA ASP A 104 -4.27 12.77 18.66
C ASP A 104 -3.48 11.46 18.86
N MET A 105 -2.29 11.41 18.26
CA MET A 105 -1.42 10.23 18.34
C MET A 105 -0.91 9.95 19.75
N LYS A 106 -0.71 11.00 20.56
CA LYS A 106 -0.14 10.86 21.91
C LYS A 106 -1.10 10.13 22.84
N ALA A 107 -2.39 10.48 22.81
CA ALA A 107 -3.38 9.84 23.68
C ALA A 107 -3.85 8.49 23.13
N ILE A 108 -4.00 8.36 21.80
CA ILE A 108 -4.61 7.19 21.18
C ILE A 108 -3.55 6.14 20.82
N ILE A 109 -2.64 6.47 19.90
CA ILE A 109 -1.68 5.52 19.32
C ILE A 109 -0.53 5.21 20.28
N LEU A 110 -0.10 6.17 21.10
CA LEU A 110 0.99 6.01 22.07
C LEU A 110 0.48 5.76 23.50
N GLY A 111 -0.81 5.95 23.75
CA GLY A 111 -1.45 5.81 25.05
C GLY A 111 -2.10 4.44 25.24
N LYS A 112 -3.40 4.41 25.53
CA LYS A 112 -4.11 3.16 25.91
C LYS A 112 -4.71 2.40 24.73
N TYR A 113 -4.83 3.03 23.56
CA TYR A 113 -5.67 2.57 22.47
C TYR A 113 -4.87 2.10 21.25
N HIS A 114 -3.75 1.40 21.47
CA HIS A 114 -2.90 0.85 20.40
C HIS A 114 -3.67 -0.07 19.43
N TYR A 115 -4.71 -0.75 19.90
CA TYR A 115 -5.52 -1.67 19.10
C TYR A 115 -6.31 -0.98 17.99
N VAL A 116 -6.43 0.34 17.99
CA VAL A 116 -7.06 1.10 16.90
C VAL A 116 -6.34 0.85 15.57
N LEU A 117 -5.04 0.51 15.60
CA LEU A 117 -4.29 0.11 14.40
C LEU A 117 -4.84 -1.16 13.73
N TYR A 118 -5.55 -2.04 14.46
CA TYR A 118 -6.14 -3.24 13.87
C TYR A 118 -7.32 -2.95 12.95
N PHE A 119 -7.96 -1.77 13.04
CA PHE A 119 -8.99 -1.38 12.08
C PHE A 119 -8.44 -1.26 10.64
N LEU A 120 -7.13 -1.14 10.48
CA LEU A 120 -6.46 -1.16 9.19
C LEU A 120 -6.64 -2.50 8.45
N VAL A 121 -6.86 -3.61 9.17
CA VAL A 121 -7.11 -4.94 8.59
C VAL A 121 -8.31 -4.92 7.64
N LEU A 122 -9.31 -4.09 7.90
CA LEU A 122 -10.50 -3.94 7.05
C LEU A 122 -10.16 -3.42 5.64
N ALA A 123 -9.06 -2.71 5.49
CA ALA A 123 -8.59 -2.15 4.22
C ALA A 123 -7.45 -2.94 3.58
N MET A 124 -6.98 -4.03 4.22
CA MET A 124 -5.92 -4.87 3.67
C MET A 124 -6.46 -5.75 2.55
N GLN A 125 -5.80 -5.70 1.39
CA GLN A 125 -6.14 -6.51 0.23
C GLN A 125 -4.88 -7.15 -0.39
N PRO A 126 -4.96 -8.39 -0.89
CA PRO A 126 -3.85 -9.03 -1.58
C PRO A 126 -3.63 -8.45 -2.97
N ARG A 127 -2.36 -8.21 -3.32
CA ARG A 127 -1.90 -7.70 -4.62
C ARG A 127 -1.21 -8.77 -5.49
N MET A 128 -1.02 -9.96 -4.92
CA MET A 128 -0.47 -11.12 -5.62
C MET A 128 -1.56 -11.85 -6.42
N LEU A 129 -1.34 -11.99 -7.73
CA LEU A 129 -2.17 -12.83 -8.58
C LEU A 129 -1.68 -14.28 -8.49
N MET A 130 -2.57 -15.15 -8.02
CA MET A 130 -2.35 -16.58 -7.90
C MET A 130 -3.47 -17.32 -8.61
N THR A 131 -3.11 -18.25 -9.51
CA THR A 131 -4.06 -19.18 -10.11
C THR A 131 -3.98 -20.51 -9.37
N VAL A 132 -5.15 -21.05 -9.03
CA VAL A 132 -5.30 -22.33 -8.33
C VAL A 132 -6.15 -23.27 -9.16
N ASP A 133 -5.84 -24.56 -9.05
CA ASP A 133 -6.62 -25.67 -9.62
C ASP A 133 -7.82 -26.01 -8.72
N GLU A 134 -8.71 -26.90 -9.16
CA GLU A 134 -9.88 -27.38 -8.42
C GLU A 134 -9.53 -27.95 -7.03
N ASN A 135 -8.31 -28.48 -6.89
CA ASN A 135 -7.76 -29.00 -5.63
C ASN A 135 -7.03 -27.94 -4.78
N LEU A 136 -7.22 -26.64 -5.05
CA LEU A 136 -6.54 -25.52 -4.39
C LEU A 136 -5.01 -25.54 -4.51
N LYS A 137 -4.48 -26.27 -5.50
CA LYS A 137 -3.03 -26.31 -5.77
C LYS A 137 -2.65 -25.16 -6.70
N PRO A 138 -1.50 -24.47 -6.48
CA PRO A 138 -1.03 -23.46 -7.40
C PRO A 138 -0.82 -24.03 -8.79
N LEU A 139 -1.41 -23.40 -9.80
CA LEU A 139 -1.26 -23.76 -11.21
C LEU A 139 -0.48 -22.64 -11.92
N PRO A 140 0.69 -22.91 -12.52
CA PRO A 140 1.39 -21.91 -13.31
C PRO A 140 0.66 -21.66 -14.62
N VAL A 141 0.10 -20.46 -14.78
CA VAL A 141 -0.64 -20.03 -15.98
C VAL A 141 0.04 -18.78 -16.54
N PRO A 142 0.20 -18.66 -17.87
CA PRO A 142 0.74 -17.44 -18.47
C PRO A 142 -0.27 -16.28 -18.36
N VAL A 143 0.20 -15.14 -17.89
CA VAL A 143 -0.57 -13.93 -17.63
C VAL A 143 0.14 -12.74 -18.24
N ARG A 144 -0.59 -11.87 -18.93
CA ARG A 144 -0.13 -10.59 -19.46
C ARG A 144 -0.35 -9.52 -18.39
N VAL A 145 0.71 -8.87 -17.94
CA VAL A 145 0.65 -7.77 -16.97
C VAL A 145 1.13 -6.49 -17.64
N GLY A 146 0.37 -5.41 -17.51
CA GLY A 146 0.74 -4.10 -18.03
C GLY A 146 -0.14 -3.00 -17.46
N GLN A 147 0.00 -1.78 -17.97
CA GLN A 147 -0.71 -0.62 -17.44
C GLN A 147 -2.21 -0.70 -17.77
N ALA A 148 -3.05 -0.46 -16.76
CA ALA A 148 -4.50 -0.43 -16.90
C ALA A 148 -4.96 0.79 -17.71
N VAL A 149 -5.86 0.56 -18.66
CA VAL A 149 -6.38 1.54 -19.63
C VAL A 149 -7.81 1.13 -20.02
N ASP A 150 -8.70 2.11 -20.21
CA ASP A 150 -10.13 1.82 -20.44
C ASP A 150 -10.36 1.02 -21.72
N VAL A 151 -9.80 1.47 -22.85
CA VAL A 151 -9.82 0.74 -24.12
C VAL A 151 -8.58 1.06 -24.95
N VAL A 152 -7.87 0.03 -25.39
CA VAL A 152 -6.81 0.11 -26.42
C VAL A 152 -6.92 -1.06 -27.37
N GLY A 153 -6.51 -0.86 -28.62
CA GLY A 153 -6.55 -1.90 -29.65
C GLY A 153 -7.44 -1.53 -30.83
N GLN A 154 -7.48 -2.42 -31.81
CA GLN A 154 -8.28 -2.22 -33.02
C GLN A 154 -9.77 -2.44 -32.73
N ALA A 155 -10.64 -1.74 -33.47
CA ALA A 155 -12.09 -1.92 -33.40
C ALA A 155 -12.45 -3.41 -33.58
N GLY A 156 -13.16 -3.99 -32.60
CA GLY A 156 -13.55 -5.41 -32.57
C GLY A 156 -12.77 -6.29 -31.59
N ARG A 157 -11.59 -5.87 -31.10
CA ARG A 157 -10.86 -6.53 -30.00
C ARG A 157 -10.34 -5.50 -28.99
N PRO A 158 -11.22 -4.88 -28.19
CA PRO A 158 -10.79 -3.96 -27.14
C PRO A 158 -9.96 -4.72 -26.11
N LYS A 159 -8.75 -4.24 -25.85
CA LYS A 159 -7.89 -4.67 -24.74
C LYS A 159 -7.92 -3.62 -23.65
N THR A 160 -7.74 -4.04 -22.41
CA THR A 160 -7.73 -3.14 -21.25
C THR A 160 -6.33 -2.93 -20.65
N ILE A 161 -5.30 -3.39 -21.37
CA ILE A 161 -3.90 -3.33 -20.97
C ILE A 161 -3.03 -2.77 -22.11
N THR A 162 -2.18 -1.79 -21.81
CA THR A 162 -1.07 -1.34 -22.66
C THR A 162 0.29 -1.84 -22.14
N GLY A 163 1.25 -1.98 -23.06
CA GLY A 163 2.65 -2.25 -22.70
C GLY A 163 2.88 -3.55 -21.92
N PHE A 164 2.12 -4.60 -22.24
CA PHE A 164 2.11 -5.82 -21.45
C PHE A 164 3.39 -6.66 -21.59
N GLN A 165 3.79 -7.30 -20.49
CA GLN A 165 4.77 -8.37 -20.46
C GLN A 165 4.07 -9.67 -20.05
N THR A 166 4.46 -10.78 -20.68
CA THR A 166 3.93 -12.09 -20.30
C THR A 166 4.78 -12.66 -19.18
N HIS A 167 4.14 -12.97 -18.06
CA HIS A 167 4.71 -13.61 -16.88
C HIS A 167 3.97 -14.92 -16.60
N THR A 168 4.57 -15.80 -15.81
CA THR A 168 3.90 -17.00 -15.28
C THR A 168 3.50 -16.73 -13.83
N THR A 169 2.28 -17.11 -13.43
CA THR A 169 1.86 -17.01 -12.02
C THR A 169 2.81 -17.78 -11.10
N LEU A 170 3.20 -17.26 -9.93
CA LEU A 170 2.69 -16.11 -9.16
C LEU A 170 3.28 -14.77 -9.60
N VAL A 171 2.43 -13.75 -9.79
CA VAL A 171 2.88 -12.40 -10.16
C VAL A 171 2.38 -11.37 -9.15
N LEU A 172 3.27 -10.47 -8.73
CA LEU A 172 2.90 -9.28 -7.97
C LEU A 172 2.56 -8.17 -8.95
N LEU A 173 1.31 -7.68 -8.93
CA LEU A 173 0.91 -6.53 -9.75
C LEU A 173 1.59 -5.27 -9.24
N SER A 174 1.77 -4.21 -10.04
CA SER A 174 2.10 -2.85 -9.56
C SER A 174 0.88 -1.97 -9.35
N ASP A 175 1.05 -0.81 -8.71
CA ASP A 175 -0.01 0.19 -8.63
C ASP A 175 -0.37 0.68 -10.03
N GLY A 176 -1.61 0.47 -10.46
CA GLY A 176 -2.09 0.76 -11.81
C GLY A 176 -1.77 -0.32 -12.85
N ASP A 177 -1.14 -1.42 -12.46
CA ASP A 177 -1.02 -2.59 -13.34
C ASP A 177 -2.31 -3.40 -13.31
N ARG A 178 -2.64 -3.96 -14.47
CA ARG A 178 -3.71 -4.92 -14.66
C ARG A 178 -3.14 -6.21 -15.25
N ALA A 179 -3.74 -7.32 -14.88
CA ALA A 179 -3.40 -8.64 -15.39
C ALA A 179 -4.57 -9.24 -16.18
N GLU A 180 -4.24 -9.82 -17.34
CA GLU A 180 -5.16 -10.61 -18.16
C GLU A 180 -4.53 -11.99 -18.42
N LEU A 181 -5.33 -13.05 -18.40
CA LEU A 181 -4.85 -14.38 -18.77
C LEU A 181 -4.39 -14.37 -20.23
N ALA A 182 -3.26 -15.03 -20.53
CA ALA A 182 -2.70 -15.06 -21.87
C ALA A 182 -3.39 -16.06 -22.82
N THR A 183 -4.53 -16.64 -22.43
CA THR A 183 -5.30 -17.57 -23.26
C THR A 183 -5.88 -16.85 -24.48
N GLU A 184 -5.65 -17.42 -25.65
CA GLU A 184 -6.35 -17.01 -26.86
C GLU A 184 -7.81 -17.50 -26.75
N LYS A 185 -8.75 -16.56 -26.84
CA LYS A 185 -10.15 -16.87 -27.17
C LYS A 185 -10.32 -16.81 -28.69
#